data_AF-A0AAD0ZFV5-F1
#
_entry.id   AF-A0AAD0ZFV5-F1
#
_cell.length_a   1.000
_cell.length_b   1.000
_cell.length_c   1.000
_cell.angle_alpha   90.00
_cell.angle_beta   90.00
_cell.angle_gamma   90.00
#
_symmetry.space_group_name_H-M   'P 1'
#
loop_
_entity.id
_entity.type
_entity.pdbx_description
1 polymer ?
#
loop_
_entity_poly.entity_id
_entity_poly.type
_entity_poly.pdbx_seq_one_letter_code
_entity_poly.pdbx_strand_id
1 'polypeptide(L)'
;MMNMAVPLPLHPATQATASSLPQRAGLGLKTEHFRQVLREQPDIGFFEVHAENYMVAGGPFHHYLGLIREQYPLSLHGVGLSIGTEGPLDQQHLKRLAVLIERYQPQSFSEHLAWSSHGPVFLNDLLPLAYDRPTLDRVCEHIDQVQNTLRRPMLLENPATYLEFRQSSMDEAEFIREVIGRTGCGLLLDVNNVYVSCINHRRDPMAYIDALPLHAVGEIHLAGFAEDTDSLGDRLLIDDHGAPIDNAVWALYLRLLERIGPTATLIERDNQVPAFSVLHAEVRQADELLQCARRLP
;
A
#
# COMPACT_ATOMS: atom_id res chain seq x y z
N MET A 1 -32.81 6.43 -49.13
CA MET A 1 -32.22 7.22 -48.02
C MET A 1 -31.34 6.27 -47.23
N MET A 2 -30.02 6.38 -47.38
CA MET A 2 -29.05 5.53 -46.70
C MET A 2 -28.93 5.97 -45.25
N ASN A 3 -29.13 5.02 -44.34
CA ASN A 3 -29.03 5.19 -42.90
C ASN A 3 -27.54 5.35 -42.56
N MET A 4 -27.11 6.54 -42.18
CA MET A 4 -25.75 6.75 -41.67
C MET A 4 -25.70 6.23 -40.24
N ALA A 5 -25.03 5.09 -40.05
CA ALA A 5 -24.67 4.60 -38.73
C ALA A 5 -23.69 5.58 -38.09
N VAL A 6 -24.10 6.16 -36.97
CA VAL A 6 -23.21 6.93 -36.08
C VAL A 6 -22.19 5.93 -35.51
N PRO A 7 -20.87 6.18 -35.60
CA PRO A 7 -19.89 5.30 -34.98
C PRO A 7 -20.07 5.33 -33.46
N LEU A 8 -20.16 4.15 -32.84
CA LEU A 8 -20.00 4.02 -31.38
C LEU A 8 -18.63 4.62 -31.01
N PRO A 9 -18.53 5.42 -29.93
CA PRO A 9 -17.25 5.91 -29.47
C PRO A 9 -16.34 4.72 -29.18
N LEU A 10 -15.13 4.76 -29.72
CA LEU A 10 -14.06 3.83 -29.38
C LEU A 10 -13.90 3.86 -27.86
N HIS A 11 -14.15 2.73 -27.19
CA HIS A 11 -13.82 2.59 -25.78
C HIS A 11 -12.35 2.98 -25.62
N PRO A 12 -12.00 3.89 -24.68
CA PRO A 12 -10.60 4.14 -24.38
C PRO A 12 -9.95 2.78 -24.08
N ALA A 13 -8.80 2.52 -24.69
CA ALA A 13 -8.06 1.29 -24.45
C ALA A 13 -7.99 1.03 -22.93
N THR A 14 -8.40 -0.15 -22.49
CA THR A 14 -8.51 -0.48 -21.07
C THR A 14 -7.17 -0.19 -20.35
N GLN A 15 -7.23 0.48 -19.20
CA GLN A 15 -6.03 0.79 -18.41
C GLN A 15 -5.41 -0.49 -17.83
N ALA A 16 -6.21 -1.56 -17.74
CA ALA A 16 -5.88 -2.90 -17.29
C ALA A 16 -4.58 -3.51 -17.89
N THR A 17 -4.17 -3.09 -19.09
CA THR A 17 -3.01 -3.66 -19.80
C THR A 17 -1.69 -2.98 -19.47
N ALA A 18 -1.67 -1.99 -18.56
CA ALA A 18 -0.43 -1.34 -18.15
C ALA A 18 0.56 -2.36 -17.53
N SER A 19 1.86 -2.16 -17.77
CA SER A 19 2.92 -3.02 -17.22
C SER A 19 3.29 -2.67 -15.77
N SER A 20 2.93 -1.47 -15.32
CA SER A 20 3.16 -0.93 -13.98
C SER A 20 1.97 -0.09 -13.55
N LEU A 21 1.90 0.28 -12.27
CA LEU A 21 0.89 1.21 -11.81
C LEU A 21 1.07 2.56 -12.54
N PRO A 22 -0.02 3.23 -12.94
CA PRO A 22 0.06 4.57 -13.48
C PRO A 22 0.44 5.54 -12.36
N GLN A 23 1.17 6.61 -12.70
CA GLN A 23 1.46 7.73 -11.79
C GLN A 23 0.21 8.60 -11.54
N ARG A 24 -0.88 7.97 -11.12
CA ARG A 24 -2.21 8.51 -10.86
C ARG A 24 -2.64 8.07 -9.46
N ALA A 25 -3.64 8.75 -8.93
CA ALA A 25 -4.26 8.37 -7.68
C ALA A 25 -5.15 7.12 -7.88
N GLY A 26 -5.05 6.18 -6.94
CA GLY A 26 -5.86 4.98 -6.83
C GLY A 26 -6.68 4.97 -5.55
N LEU A 27 -7.52 3.95 -5.39
CA LEU A 27 -8.39 3.79 -4.22
C LEU A 27 -8.37 2.35 -3.70
N GLY A 28 -8.28 2.19 -2.37
CA GLY A 28 -8.53 0.92 -1.71
C GLY A 28 -9.98 0.46 -1.96
N LEU A 29 -10.15 -0.68 -2.63
CA LEU A 29 -11.45 -1.11 -3.11
C LEU A 29 -12.24 -1.85 -2.03
N LYS A 30 -13.34 -1.22 -1.57
CA LYS A 30 -14.25 -1.79 -0.57
C LYS A 30 -15.50 -2.40 -1.20
N THR A 31 -16.01 -3.47 -0.58
CA THR A 31 -17.08 -4.30 -1.15
C THR A 31 -18.39 -3.54 -1.35
N GLU A 32 -18.65 -2.53 -0.52
CA GLU A 32 -19.81 -1.65 -0.58
C GLU A 32 -19.85 -0.83 -1.89
N HIS A 33 -18.71 -0.63 -2.53
CA HIS A 33 -18.56 0.24 -3.69
C HIS A 33 -18.42 -0.49 -5.03
N PHE A 34 -18.29 -1.83 -5.05
CA PHE A 34 -18.08 -2.60 -6.29
C PHE A 34 -19.08 -2.28 -7.40
N ARG A 35 -20.38 -2.29 -7.06
CA ARG A 35 -21.45 -2.04 -8.03
C ARG A 35 -21.43 -0.61 -8.56
N GLN A 36 -21.07 0.34 -7.70
CA GLN A 36 -20.97 1.74 -8.08
C GLN A 36 -19.79 1.93 -9.05
N VAL A 37 -18.62 1.39 -8.71
CA VAL A 37 -17.42 1.40 -9.58
C VAL A 37 -17.71 0.82 -10.96
N LEU A 38 -18.35 -0.36 -11.02
CA LEU A 38 -18.66 -1.01 -12.30
C LEU A 38 -19.68 -0.25 -13.14
N ARG A 39 -20.66 0.41 -12.49
CA ARG A 39 -21.69 1.18 -13.17
C ARG A 39 -21.17 2.52 -13.68
N GLU A 40 -20.39 3.20 -12.85
CA GLU A 40 -19.99 4.60 -13.08
C GLU A 40 -18.64 4.73 -13.77
N GLN A 41 -17.78 3.70 -13.68
CA GLN A 41 -16.41 3.69 -14.22
C GLN A 41 -15.69 5.01 -13.91
N PRO A 42 -15.51 5.33 -12.61
CA PRO A 42 -14.94 6.60 -12.18
C PRO A 42 -13.51 6.79 -12.72
N ASP A 43 -13.09 8.05 -12.89
CA ASP A 43 -11.73 8.41 -13.30
C ASP A 43 -10.75 8.23 -12.13
N ILE A 44 -10.37 6.98 -11.91
CA ILE A 44 -9.41 6.52 -10.90
C ILE A 44 -8.30 5.77 -11.64
N GLY A 45 -7.05 5.98 -11.22
CA GLY A 45 -5.88 5.39 -11.87
C GLY A 45 -5.74 3.88 -11.69
N PHE A 46 -6.05 3.39 -10.49
CA PHE A 46 -5.99 1.96 -10.17
C PHE A 46 -6.79 1.64 -8.91
N PHE A 47 -7.05 0.36 -8.66
CA PHE A 47 -7.63 -0.11 -7.41
C PHE A 47 -6.67 -1.02 -6.67
N GLU A 48 -6.67 -0.95 -5.35
CA GLU A 48 -5.98 -1.92 -4.51
C GLU A 48 -6.97 -2.83 -3.78
N VAL A 49 -6.57 -4.07 -3.54
CA VAL A 49 -7.27 -4.97 -2.63
C VAL A 49 -6.28 -5.72 -1.73
N HIS A 50 -6.73 -6.06 -0.52
CA HIS A 50 -5.96 -6.94 0.35
C HIS A 50 -6.01 -8.38 -0.16
N ALA A 51 -4.85 -9.03 -0.30
CA ALA A 51 -4.71 -10.35 -0.89
C ALA A 51 -5.54 -11.40 -0.15
N GLU A 52 -5.54 -11.36 1.18
CA GLU A 52 -6.18 -12.32 2.09
C GLU A 52 -7.69 -12.40 1.87
N ASN A 53 -8.34 -11.28 1.54
CA ASN A 53 -9.77 -11.22 1.23
C ASN A 53 -10.14 -12.03 -0.03
N TYR A 54 -9.15 -12.39 -0.85
CA TYR A 54 -9.30 -13.10 -2.11
C TYR A 54 -8.56 -14.45 -2.13
N MET A 55 -8.05 -14.93 -0.99
CA MET A 55 -7.45 -16.27 -0.86
C MET A 55 -8.50 -17.38 -0.68
N VAL A 56 -9.62 -17.27 -1.40
CA VAL A 56 -10.72 -18.24 -1.42
C VAL A 56 -10.86 -18.87 -2.80
N ALA A 57 -11.56 -20.01 -2.91
CA ALA A 57 -11.64 -20.72 -4.19
C ALA A 57 -12.40 -19.93 -5.29
N GLY A 58 -13.40 -19.15 -4.90
CA GLY A 58 -14.32 -18.47 -5.80
C GLY A 58 -15.34 -17.61 -5.04
N GLY A 59 -16.39 -17.17 -5.73
CA GLY A 59 -17.50 -16.45 -5.14
C GLY A 59 -17.62 -14.98 -5.59
N PRO A 60 -18.53 -14.22 -4.98
CA PRO A 60 -18.88 -12.87 -5.41
C PRO A 60 -17.67 -11.92 -5.48
N PHE A 61 -16.73 -12.01 -4.53
CA PHE A 61 -15.52 -11.17 -4.54
C PHE A 61 -14.71 -11.36 -5.82
N HIS A 62 -14.43 -12.61 -6.22
CA HIS A 62 -13.71 -12.88 -7.46
C HIS A 62 -14.47 -12.43 -8.70
N HIS A 63 -15.81 -12.57 -8.70
CA HIS A 63 -16.64 -12.10 -9.81
C HIS A 63 -16.51 -10.58 -10.02
N TYR A 64 -16.70 -9.79 -8.96
CA TYR A 64 -16.63 -8.33 -9.06
C TYR A 64 -15.21 -7.83 -9.34
N LEU A 65 -14.20 -8.38 -8.65
CA LEU A 65 -12.81 -7.98 -8.89
C LEU A 65 -12.35 -8.34 -10.31
N GLY A 66 -12.81 -9.48 -10.86
CA GLY A 66 -12.56 -9.84 -12.26
C GLY A 66 -13.08 -8.78 -13.23
N LEU A 67 -14.34 -8.36 -13.06
CA LEU A 67 -14.94 -7.30 -13.90
C LEU A 67 -14.23 -5.95 -13.73
N ILE A 68 -13.79 -5.60 -12.52
CA ILE A 68 -13.06 -4.35 -12.27
C ILE A 68 -11.66 -4.42 -12.91
N ARG A 69 -10.97 -5.56 -12.79
CA ARG A 69 -9.64 -5.81 -13.39
C ARG A 69 -9.63 -5.70 -14.91
N GLU A 70 -10.76 -5.97 -15.57
CA GLU A 70 -10.90 -5.79 -17.02
C GLU A 70 -10.80 -4.32 -17.44
N GLN A 71 -11.02 -3.37 -16.53
CA GLN A 71 -11.02 -1.94 -16.80
C GLN A 71 -9.85 -1.20 -16.15
N TYR A 72 -9.44 -1.63 -14.95
CA TYR A 72 -8.47 -0.93 -14.11
C TYR A 72 -7.20 -1.78 -13.84
N PRO A 73 -6.02 -1.15 -13.72
CA PRO A 73 -4.87 -1.75 -13.08
C PRO A 73 -5.19 -2.12 -11.63
N LEU A 74 -4.48 -3.14 -11.11
CA LEU A 74 -4.58 -3.52 -9.72
C LEU A 74 -3.23 -3.41 -9.00
N SER A 75 -3.29 -2.94 -7.77
CA SER A 75 -2.32 -3.28 -6.73
C SER A 75 -2.90 -4.41 -5.86
N LEU A 76 -2.05 -5.36 -5.45
CA LEU A 76 -2.41 -6.33 -4.42
C LEU A 76 -1.53 -6.07 -3.21
N HIS A 77 -2.14 -5.80 -2.08
CA HIS A 77 -1.44 -5.57 -0.84
C HIS A 77 -1.68 -6.75 0.11
N GLY A 78 -0.62 -7.33 0.69
CA GLY A 78 -0.73 -8.42 1.63
C GLY A 78 -0.56 -7.93 3.08
N VAL A 79 -1.31 -8.55 3.98
CA VAL A 79 -1.27 -8.24 5.43
C VAL A 79 -1.00 -9.48 6.30
N GLY A 80 -0.97 -10.66 5.70
CA GLY A 80 -0.97 -11.94 6.41
C GLY A 80 0.28 -12.79 6.23
N LEU A 81 1.22 -12.40 5.35
CA LEU A 81 2.41 -13.22 5.09
C LEU A 81 3.47 -13.09 6.18
N SER A 82 3.47 -11.97 6.92
CA SER A 82 4.26 -11.81 8.15
C SER A 82 5.78 -11.88 7.85
N ILE A 83 6.27 -10.98 6.97
CA ILE A 83 7.67 -10.99 6.47
C ILE A 83 8.71 -10.94 7.61
N GLY A 84 8.39 -10.27 8.71
CA GLY A 84 9.24 -10.15 9.88
C GLY A 84 9.16 -11.31 10.87
N THR A 85 8.40 -12.37 10.58
CA THR A 85 8.23 -13.51 11.50
C THR A 85 9.56 -14.17 11.85
N GLU A 86 9.67 -14.74 13.06
CA GLU A 86 10.91 -15.39 13.50
C GLU A 86 11.19 -16.72 12.80
N GLY A 87 10.12 -17.45 12.46
CA GLY A 87 10.18 -18.75 11.82
C GLY A 87 10.18 -18.68 10.28
N PRO A 88 10.09 -19.82 9.58
CA PRO A 88 9.91 -19.83 8.14
C PRO A 88 8.53 -19.29 7.73
N LEU A 89 8.44 -18.68 6.55
CA LEU A 89 7.16 -18.27 5.94
C LEU A 89 6.21 -19.45 5.73
N ASP A 90 4.91 -19.20 5.91
CA ASP A 90 3.85 -20.18 5.62
C ASP A 90 3.79 -20.49 4.11
N GLN A 91 4.26 -21.69 3.76
CA GLN A 91 4.31 -22.18 2.37
C GLN A 91 2.91 -22.34 1.75
N GLN A 92 1.87 -22.60 2.54
CA GLN A 92 0.51 -22.69 2.03
C GLN A 92 -0.06 -21.31 1.74
N HIS A 93 0.22 -20.33 2.61
CA HIS A 93 -0.12 -18.93 2.37
C HIS A 93 0.54 -18.43 1.09
N LEU A 94 1.86 -18.62 0.95
CA LEU A 94 2.60 -18.18 -0.23
C LEU A 94 2.09 -18.82 -1.54
N LYS A 95 1.65 -20.08 -1.50
CA LYS A 95 0.98 -20.73 -2.64
C LYS A 95 -0.36 -20.09 -3.00
N ARG A 96 -1.19 -19.74 -2.01
CA ARG A 96 -2.47 -19.04 -2.27
C ARG A 96 -2.22 -17.66 -2.87
N LEU A 97 -1.21 -16.94 -2.37
CA LEU A 97 -0.79 -15.67 -2.94
C LEU A 97 -0.31 -15.81 -4.39
N ALA A 98 0.52 -16.82 -4.70
CA ALA A 98 0.97 -17.09 -6.06
C ALA A 98 -0.21 -17.34 -7.03
N VAL A 99 -1.22 -18.11 -6.60
CA VAL A 99 -2.44 -18.34 -7.38
C VAL A 99 -3.20 -17.03 -7.62
N LEU A 100 -3.25 -16.15 -6.62
CA LEU A 100 -3.93 -14.85 -6.74
C LEU A 100 -3.21 -13.92 -7.72
N ILE A 101 -1.88 -13.83 -7.60
CA ILE A 101 -1.02 -13.09 -8.52
C ILE A 101 -1.18 -13.64 -9.94
N GLU A 102 -1.20 -14.95 -10.12
CA GLU A 102 -1.40 -15.59 -11.43
C GLU A 102 -2.78 -15.25 -12.01
N ARG A 103 -3.82 -15.31 -11.18
CA ARG A 103 -5.21 -15.03 -11.59
C ARG A 103 -5.42 -13.59 -12.03
N TYR A 104 -4.87 -12.63 -11.29
CA TYR A 104 -5.16 -11.21 -11.51
C TYR A 104 -4.09 -10.46 -12.26
N GLN A 105 -2.86 -10.97 -12.34
CA GLN A 105 -1.73 -10.29 -12.97
C GLN A 105 -1.68 -8.80 -12.58
N PRO A 106 -1.63 -8.46 -11.27
CA PRO A 106 -1.67 -7.08 -10.84
C PRO A 106 -0.39 -6.36 -11.25
N GLN A 107 -0.43 -5.05 -11.32
CA GLN A 107 0.72 -4.23 -11.67
C GLN A 107 1.70 -4.06 -10.49
N SER A 108 1.19 -4.13 -9.26
CA SER A 108 1.98 -4.06 -8.03
C SER A 108 1.63 -5.21 -7.09
N PHE A 109 2.60 -5.62 -6.27
CA PHE A 109 2.37 -6.44 -5.09
C PHE A 109 3.22 -5.89 -3.93
N SER A 110 2.59 -5.66 -2.79
CA SER A 110 3.23 -5.12 -1.59
C SER A 110 2.89 -5.94 -0.35
N GLU A 111 3.73 -5.83 0.69
CA GLU A 111 3.51 -6.46 2.00
C GLU A 111 4.24 -5.65 3.09
N HIS A 112 3.74 -5.75 4.32
CA HIS A 112 4.28 -5.04 5.47
C HIS A 112 5.61 -5.58 5.98
N LEU A 113 6.50 -4.68 6.42
CA LEU A 113 7.63 -5.02 7.28
C LEU A 113 7.17 -5.25 8.72
N ALA A 114 6.53 -6.38 8.97
CA ALA A 114 5.99 -6.70 10.27
C ALA A 114 5.85 -8.21 10.48
N TRP A 115 5.51 -8.58 11.71
CA TRP A 115 5.00 -9.91 12.01
C TRP A 115 3.58 -9.79 12.57
N SER A 116 2.64 -10.49 11.94
CA SER A 116 1.23 -10.58 12.29
C SER A 116 0.87 -11.93 12.92
N SER A 117 1.87 -12.76 13.27
CA SER A 117 1.65 -14.10 13.82
C SER A 117 2.71 -14.52 14.85
N HIS A 118 2.29 -15.01 16.03
CA HIS A 118 3.14 -15.74 16.98
C HIS A 118 2.50 -17.08 17.36
N GLY A 119 3.08 -18.19 16.90
CA GLY A 119 2.47 -19.51 17.10
C GLY A 119 1.10 -19.59 16.42
N PRO A 120 0.01 -19.99 17.11
CA PRO A 120 -1.34 -20.07 16.53
C PRO A 120 -2.11 -18.75 16.50
N VAL A 121 -1.55 -17.65 17.03
CA VAL A 121 -2.25 -16.37 17.19
C VAL A 121 -1.91 -15.43 16.03
N PHE A 122 -2.93 -14.94 15.35
CA PHE A 122 -2.84 -13.80 14.43
C PHE A 122 -3.13 -12.51 15.19
N LEU A 123 -2.31 -11.49 14.97
CA LEU A 123 -2.45 -10.17 15.57
C LEU A 123 -2.83 -9.19 14.47
N ASN A 124 -3.87 -8.39 14.74
CA ASN A 124 -4.33 -7.35 13.81
C ASN A 124 -3.33 -6.19 13.76
N ASP A 125 -2.64 -5.93 14.87
CA ASP A 125 -1.60 -4.91 14.94
C ASP A 125 -0.26 -5.51 14.55
N LEU A 126 0.36 -4.89 13.55
CA LEU A 126 1.69 -5.20 13.05
C LEU A 126 2.69 -4.98 14.18
N LEU A 127 3.23 -6.06 14.73
CA LEU A 127 4.16 -5.96 15.84
C LEU A 127 5.52 -5.43 15.35
N PRO A 128 6.20 -4.58 16.15
CA PRO A 128 7.49 -4.03 15.77
C PRO A 128 8.54 -5.13 15.65
N LEU A 129 9.58 -4.85 14.88
CA LEU A 129 10.76 -5.72 14.74
C LEU A 129 11.94 -5.13 15.51
N ALA A 130 12.83 -6.01 15.94
CA ALA A 130 14.16 -5.58 16.36
C ALA A 130 15.00 -5.32 15.11
N TYR A 131 15.47 -4.09 14.93
CA TYR A 131 16.31 -3.72 13.79
C TYR A 131 17.76 -4.08 14.11
N ASP A 132 18.03 -5.38 14.05
CA ASP A 132 19.34 -5.97 14.26
C ASP A 132 19.77 -6.86 13.07
N ARG A 133 21.04 -7.27 13.07
CA ARG A 133 21.60 -8.04 11.97
C ARG A 133 20.90 -9.41 11.76
N PRO A 134 20.60 -10.20 12.80
CA PRO A 134 19.86 -11.45 12.63
C PRO A 134 18.47 -11.26 12.00
N THR A 135 17.74 -10.22 12.41
CA THR A 135 16.42 -9.92 11.85
C THR A 135 16.51 -9.45 10.41
N LEU A 136 17.51 -8.61 10.10
CA LEU A 136 17.79 -8.15 8.74
C LEU A 136 18.08 -9.31 7.79
N ASP A 137 18.97 -10.23 8.18
CA ASP A 137 19.36 -11.36 7.34
C ASP A 137 18.13 -12.26 7.05
N ARG A 138 17.29 -12.52 8.07
CA ARG A 138 16.03 -13.29 7.93
C ARG A 138 14.99 -12.61 7.06
N VAL A 139 14.75 -11.30 7.24
CA VAL A 139 13.82 -10.53 6.40
C VAL A 139 14.27 -10.56 4.94
N CYS A 140 15.58 -10.45 4.68
CA CYS A 140 16.10 -10.57 3.32
C CYS A 140 15.83 -11.95 2.71
N GLU A 141 16.07 -13.03 3.46
CA GLU A 141 15.76 -14.40 3.02
C GLU A 141 14.26 -14.59 2.72
N HIS A 142 13.38 -14.05 3.56
CA HIS A 142 11.94 -14.08 3.35
C HIS A 142 11.52 -13.34 2.09
N ILE A 143 12.02 -12.12 1.88
CA ILE A 143 11.73 -11.33 0.68
C ILE A 143 12.22 -12.06 -0.57
N ASP A 144 13.43 -12.61 -0.56
CA ASP A 144 13.96 -13.40 -1.69
C ASP A 144 13.09 -14.62 -1.98
N GLN A 145 12.62 -15.32 -0.94
CA GLN A 145 11.69 -16.44 -1.11
C GLN A 145 10.38 -16.00 -1.78
N VAL A 146 9.81 -14.87 -1.36
CA VAL A 146 8.58 -14.31 -1.94
C VAL A 146 8.80 -13.93 -3.39
N GLN A 147 9.81 -13.11 -3.69
CA GLN A 147 10.09 -12.65 -5.05
C GLN A 147 10.37 -13.82 -6.01
N ASN A 148 11.12 -14.83 -5.56
CA ASN A 148 11.38 -16.04 -6.36
C ASN A 148 10.13 -16.87 -6.62
N THR A 149 9.24 -16.98 -5.62
CA THR A 149 7.99 -17.75 -5.75
C THR A 149 6.98 -17.04 -6.64
N LEU A 150 6.82 -15.72 -6.47
CA LEU A 150 5.90 -14.89 -7.24
C LEU A 150 6.46 -14.49 -8.61
N ARG A 151 7.76 -14.69 -8.83
CA ARG A 151 8.53 -14.32 -10.04
C ARG A 151 8.40 -12.85 -10.41
N ARG A 152 8.40 -11.99 -9.39
CA ARG A 152 8.31 -10.54 -9.55
C ARG A 152 8.90 -9.82 -8.34
N PRO A 153 9.35 -8.57 -8.51
CA PRO A 153 9.69 -7.74 -7.36
C PRO A 153 8.44 -7.46 -6.53
N MET A 154 8.60 -7.47 -5.21
CA MET A 154 7.59 -6.97 -4.26
C MET A 154 7.96 -5.57 -3.80
N LEU A 155 7.00 -4.83 -3.27
CA LEU A 155 7.24 -3.62 -2.50
C LEU A 155 7.16 -3.97 -1.00
N LEU A 156 8.15 -3.52 -0.23
CA LEU A 156 8.11 -3.60 1.22
C LEU A 156 7.53 -2.31 1.76
N GLU A 157 6.55 -2.38 2.64
CA GLU A 157 5.95 -1.21 3.27
C GLU A 157 6.59 -0.85 4.62
N ASN A 158 6.77 0.46 4.87
CA ASN A 158 7.17 0.96 6.19
C ASN A 158 6.00 0.89 7.20
N PRO A 159 6.19 0.27 8.37
CA PRO A 159 5.11 0.10 9.33
C PRO A 159 4.83 1.39 10.13
N ALA A 160 3.61 1.51 10.66
CA ALA A 160 3.37 2.38 11.81
C ALA A 160 3.99 1.75 13.07
N THR A 161 4.83 2.51 13.79
CA THR A 161 5.52 2.05 15.00
C THR A 161 5.10 2.85 16.23
N TYR A 162 4.83 2.10 17.31
CA TYR A 162 4.43 2.63 18.62
C TYR A 162 5.46 2.31 19.71
N LEU A 163 6.29 1.30 19.48
CA LEU A 163 7.26 0.78 20.42
C LEU A 163 8.56 0.47 19.69
N GLU A 164 9.68 0.75 20.34
CA GLU A 164 11.01 0.43 19.82
C GLU A 164 11.72 -0.57 20.73
N PHE A 165 12.40 -1.53 20.11
CA PHE A 165 13.21 -2.49 20.83
C PHE A 165 14.55 -1.87 21.22
N ARG A 166 14.88 -1.93 22.52
CA ARG A 166 16.20 -1.48 23.02
C ARG A 166 17.38 -2.23 22.40
N GLN A 167 17.15 -3.43 21.87
CA GLN A 167 18.17 -4.26 21.25
C GLN A 167 18.43 -3.91 19.77
N SER A 168 17.63 -3.03 19.17
CA SER A 168 17.87 -2.55 17.80
C SER A 168 19.24 -1.89 17.71
N SER A 169 20.04 -2.32 16.74
CA SER A 169 21.37 -1.78 16.44
C SER A 169 21.37 -0.81 15.26
N MET A 170 20.25 -0.71 14.55
CA MET A 170 20.01 0.14 13.39
C MET A 170 18.73 0.94 13.61
N ASP A 171 18.60 2.09 12.96
CA ASP A 171 17.30 2.75 12.84
C ASP A 171 16.46 2.10 11.71
N GLU A 172 15.15 2.39 11.70
CA GLU A 172 14.21 1.80 10.74
C GLU A 172 14.55 2.14 9.28
N ALA A 173 14.99 3.37 9.02
CA ALA A 173 15.33 3.81 7.66
C ALA A 173 16.62 3.15 7.16
N GLU A 174 17.61 2.96 8.03
CA GLU A 174 18.82 2.17 7.76
C GLU A 174 18.45 0.71 7.50
N PHE A 175 17.58 0.12 8.32
CA PHE A 175 17.11 -1.26 8.13
C PHE A 175 16.43 -1.45 6.77
N ILE A 176 15.47 -0.58 6.42
CA ILE A 176 14.76 -0.62 5.13
C ILE A 176 15.75 -0.44 3.97
N ARG A 177 16.71 0.48 4.10
CA ARG A 177 17.75 0.71 3.08
C ARG A 177 18.62 -0.53 2.85
N GLU A 178 19.03 -1.20 3.92
CA GLU A 178 19.79 -2.44 3.85
C GLU A 178 18.98 -3.57 3.22
N VAL A 179 17.70 -3.72 3.58
CA VAL A 179 16.81 -4.72 2.97
C VAL A 179 16.70 -4.50 1.46
N ILE A 180 16.33 -3.29 1.03
CA ILE A 180 16.18 -2.94 -0.39
C ILE A 180 17.51 -3.14 -1.14
N GLY A 181 18.63 -2.74 -0.55
CA GLY A 181 19.96 -2.88 -1.14
C GLY A 181 20.38 -4.34 -1.38
N ARG A 182 19.89 -5.28 -0.55
CA ARG A 182 20.26 -6.71 -0.63
C ARG A 182 19.33 -7.53 -1.49
N THR A 183 18.02 -7.27 -1.43
CA THR A 183 16.99 -8.08 -2.08
C THR A 183 16.55 -7.50 -3.42
N GLY A 184 16.80 -6.21 -3.64
CA GLY A 184 16.30 -5.48 -4.80
C GLY A 184 14.78 -5.29 -4.82
N CYS A 185 14.08 -5.53 -3.70
CA CYS A 185 12.67 -5.19 -3.59
C CYS A 185 12.46 -3.66 -3.68
N GLY A 186 11.24 -3.24 -4.01
CA GLY A 186 10.88 -1.82 -3.95
C GLY A 186 10.38 -1.41 -2.56
N LEU A 187 9.99 -0.15 -2.45
CA LEU A 187 9.38 0.45 -1.27
C LEU A 187 7.94 0.87 -1.59
N LEU A 188 7.00 0.47 -0.75
CA LEU A 188 5.71 1.13 -0.62
C LEU A 188 5.86 2.12 0.53
N LEU A 189 5.73 3.41 0.23
CA LEU A 189 5.89 4.46 1.25
C LEU A 189 4.53 4.91 1.74
N ASP A 190 4.11 4.41 2.90
CA ASP A 190 2.94 4.93 3.58
C ASP A 190 3.33 6.21 4.35
N VAL A 191 2.80 7.34 3.89
CA VAL A 191 3.07 8.66 4.47
C VAL A 191 2.33 8.88 5.79
N ASN A 192 1.19 8.22 5.96
CA ASN A 192 0.43 8.24 7.20
C ASN A 192 1.19 7.48 8.30
N ASN A 193 1.76 6.30 8.01
CA ASN A 193 2.64 5.54 8.89
C ASN A 193 3.87 6.36 9.29
N VAL A 194 4.51 7.05 8.34
CA VAL A 194 5.61 8.00 8.67
C VAL A 194 5.15 9.03 9.69
N TYR A 195 3.99 9.64 9.47
CA TYR A 195 3.48 10.67 10.34
C TYR A 195 3.14 10.13 11.74
N VAL A 196 2.38 9.04 11.82
CA VAL A 196 2.01 8.36 13.08
C VAL A 196 3.26 7.98 13.87
N SER A 197 4.19 7.24 13.26
CA SER A 197 5.46 6.82 13.90
C SER A 197 6.26 8.01 14.39
N CYS A 198 6.46 9.04 13.57
CA CYS A 198 7.28 10.18 13.94
C CYS A 198 6.65 11.02 15.05
N ILE A 199 5.32 11.24 15.05
CA ILE A 199 4.67 11.98 16.13
C ILE A 199 4.74 11.19 17.44
N ASN A 200 4.45 9.89 17.42
CA ASN A 200 4.51 9.05 18.61
C ASN A 200 5.93 8.96 19.18
N HIS A 201 6.96 8.90 18.32
CA HIS A 201 8.36 8.88 18.73
C HIS A 201 9.02 10.26 18.86
N ARG A 202 8.27 11.35 18.69
CA ARG A 202 8.75 12.75 18.77
C ARG A 202 9.92 13.06 17.83
N ARG A 203 9.83 12.56 16.60
CA ARG A 203 10.79 12.73 15.50
C ARG A 203 10.23 13.67 14.43
N ASP A 204 11.12 14.16 13.55
CA ASP A 204 10.74 14.95 12.37
C ASP A 204 10.37 14.01 11.20
N PRO A 205 9.11 14.02 10.71
CA PRO A 205 8.68 13.22 9.58
C PRO A 205 9.50 13.44 8.31
N MET A 206 9.91 14.68 8.02
CA MET A 206 10.68 14.96 6.81
C MET A 206 12.10 14.41 6.90
N ALA A 207 12.74 14.49 8.07
CA ALA A 207 14.05 13.89 8.30
C ALA A 207 14.00 12.35 8.14
N TYR A 208 12.91 11.71 8.59
CA TYR A 208 12.69 10.29 8.38
C TYR A 208 12.55 9.95 6.88
N ILE A 209 11.72 10.68 6.14
CA ILE A 209 11.56 10.49 4.68
C ILE A 209 12.90 10.66 3.97
N ASP A 210 13.69 11.66 4.35
CA ASP A 210 15.00 11.92 3.75
C ASP A 210 16.03 10.82 4.00
N ALA A 211 15.85 10.03 5.05
CA ALA A 211 16.68 8.87 5.33
C ALA A 211 16.27 7.62 4.53
N LEU A 212 15.05 7.55 4.00
CA LEU A 212 14.59 6.39 3.23
C LEU A 212 15.24 6.31 1.83
N PRO A 213 15.34 5.11 1.23
CA PRO A 213 15.79 4.94 -0.15
C PRO A 213 14.73 5.38 -1.16
N LEU A 214 14.50 6.69 -1.27
CA LEU A 214 13.41 7.28 -2.06
C LEU A 214 13.37 6.89 -3.55
N HIS A 215 14.51 6.48 -4.12
CA HIS A 215 14.58 5.98 -5.50
C HIS A 215 13.88 4.63 -5.71
N ALA A 216 13.61 3.89 -4.63
CA ALA A 216 12.95 2.58 -4.66
C ALA A 216 11.43 2.68 -4.46
N VAL A 217 10.87 3.88 -4.22
CA VAL A 217 9.44 4.07 -4.00
C VAL A 217 8.67 3.77 -5.29
N GLY A 218 7.92 2.67 -5.28
CA GLY A 218 7.07 2.23 -6.38
C GLY A 218 5.60 2.64 -6.22
N GLU A 219 5.17 2.83 -4.98
CA GLU A 219 3.80 3.13 -4.59
C GLU A 219 3.81 3.95 -3.28
N ILE A 220 2.83 4.84 -3.13
CA ILE A 220 2.64 5.68 -1.94
C ILE A 220 1.25 5.40 -1.41
N HIS A 221 1.10 5.26 -0.10
CA HIS A 221 -0.21 5.20 0.55
C HIS A 221 -0.46 6.50 1.34
N LEU A 222 -1.73 6.92 1.33
CA LEU A 222 -2.26 8.04 2.10
C LEU A 222 -3.54 7.62 2.82
N ALA A 223 -3.54 7.82 4.12
CA ALA A 223 -4.69 7.59 4.98
C ALA A 223 -4.80 8.69 6.05
N GLY A 224 -5.84 8.61 6.87
CA GLY A 224 -5.95 9.37 8.11
C GLY A 224 -5.76 8.45 9.32
N PHE A 225 -5.58 9.08 10.48
CA PHE A 225 -5.33 8.40 11.76
C PHE A 225 -6.36 8.82 12.81
N ALA A 226 -6.51 8.00 13.85
CA ALA A 226 -7.23 8.35 15.06
C ALA A 226 -6.29 8.98 16.12
N GLU A 227 -6.86 9.74 17.04
CA GLU A 227 -6.14 10.27 18.20
C GLU A 227 -6.64 9.62 19.49
N ASP A 228 -5.71 9.25 20.36
CA ASP A 228 -5.94 8.72 21.70
C ASP A 228 -4.91 9.32 22.68
N THR A 229 -4.96 8.86 23.94
CA THR A 229 -3.99 9.18 24.99
C THR A 229 -3.37 7.90 25.54
N ASP A 230 -2.05 7.89 25.71
CA ASP A 230 -1.36 6.75 26.31
C ASP A 230 -1.60 6.65 27.83
N SER A 231 -1.03 5.62 28.46
CA SER A 231 -1.16 5.39 29.91
C SER A 231 -0.57 6.51 30.79
N LEU A 232 0.24 7.40 30.22
CA LEU A 232 0.85 8.55 30.87
C LEU A 232 0.10 9.86 30.58
N GLY A 233 -0.94 9.81 29.73
CA GLY A 233 -1.73 10.96 29.29
C GLY A 233 -1.11 11.74 28.14
N ASP A 234 -0.05 11.24 27.52
CA ASP A 234 0.56 11.86 26.34
C ASP A 234 -0.27 11.52 25.09
N ARG A 235 -0.25 12.42 24.10
CA ARG A 235 -0.96 12.23 22.82
C ARG A 235 -0.39 11.01 22.08
N LEU A 236 -1.29 10.15 21.62
CA LEU A 236 -0.99 8.95 20.86
C LEU A 236 -1.80 8.98 19.57
N LEU A 237 -1.14 8.88 18.42
CA LEU A 237 -1.82 8.69 17.15
C LEU A 237 -1.95 7.19 16.90
N ILE A 238 -3.11 6.74 16.41
CA ILE A 238 -3.39 5.35 16.08
C ILE A 238 -3.67 5.25 14.58
N ASP A 239 -2.96 4.36 13.94
CA ASP A 239 -3.14 4.04 12.54
C ASP A 239 -4.34 3.12 12.32
N ASP A 240 -5.54 3.72 12.24
CA ASP A 240 -6.80 2.98 12.06
C ASP A 240 -7.41 3.12 10.67
N HIS A 241 -6.83 3.98 9.81
CA HIS A 241 -7.33 4.33 8.49
C HIS A 241 -8.82 4.70 8.45
N GLY A 242 -9.37 5.17 9.58
CA GLY A 242 -10.79 5.45 9.76
C GLY A 242 -11.17 6.92 9.51
N ALA A 243 -10.18 7.81 9.59
CA ALA A 243 -10.37 9.25 9.50
C ALA A 243 -9.96 9.84 8.14
N PRO A 244 -10.51 11.01 7.74
CA PRO A 244 -10.00 11.77 6.60
C PRO A 244 -8.50 12.03 6.70
N ILE A 245 -7.85 12.03 5.54
CA ILE A 245 -6.42 12.33 5.44
C ILE A 245 -6.20 13.73 6.00
N ASP A 246 -5.39 13.82 7.05
CA ASP A 246 -5.12 15.07 7.74
C ASP A 246 -4.29 16.03 6.88
N ASN A 247 -4.47 17.33 7.09
CA ASN A 247 -3.71 18.36 6.37
C ASN A 247 -2.19 18.22 6.56
N ALA A 248 -1.73 17.72 7.71
CA ALA A 248 -0.32 17.46 7.96
C ALA A 248 0.22 16.33 7.06
N VAL A 249 -0.58 15.28 6.85
CA VAL A 249 -0.23 14.17 5.93
C VAL A 249 -0.23 14.65 4.48
N TRP A 250 -1.22 15.45 4.08
CA TRP A 250 -1.22 16.09 2.75
C TRP A 250 -0.01 16.99 2.52
N ALA A 251 0.39 17.77 3.52
CA ALA A 251 1.57 18.61 3.45
C ALA A 251 2.84 17.76 3.30
N LEU A 252 2.96 16.67 4.08
CA LEU A 252 4.09 15.74 4.00
C LEU A 252 4.17 15.07 2.61
N TYR A 253 3.04 14.62 2.09
CA TYR A 253 2.92 14.05 0.75
C TYR A 253 3.36 15.03 -0.34
N LEU A 254 2.95 16.31 -0.27
CA LEU A 254 3.38 17.32 -1.23
C LEU A 254 4.92 17.47 -1.22
N ARG A 255 5.54 17.52 -0.05
CA ARG A 255 7.00 17.61 0.08
C ARG A 255 7.72 16.36 -0.44
N LEU A 256 7.12 15.18 -0.27
CA LEU A 256 7.61 13.94 -0.88
C LEU A 256 7.55 14.02 -2.41
N LEU A 257 6.43 14.46 -2.99
CA LEU A 257 6.29 14.61 -4.45
C LEU A 257 7.29 15.62 -5.03
N GLU A 258 7.65 16.69 -4.31
CA GLU A 258 8.72 17.62 -4.72
C GLU A 258 10.09 16.92 -4.85
N ARG A 259 10.29 15.78 -4.17
CA ARG A 259 11.57 15.06 -4.10
C ARG A 259 11.68 13.93 -5.10
N ILE A 260 10.61 13.17 -5.28
CA ILE A 260 10.60 11.98 -6.16
C ILE A 260 9.75 12.15 -7.41
N GLY A 261 9.03 13.26 -7.53
CA GLY A 261 8.08 13.49 -8.60
C GLY A 261 6.80 12.66 -8.42
N PRO A 262 5.98 12.58 -9.47
CA PRO A 262 4.71 11.86 -9.44
C PRO A 262 4.93 10.34 -9.33
N THR A 263 4.29 9.71 -8.33
CA THR A 263 4.32 8.26 -8.10
C THR A 263 2.90 7.73 -7.89
N ALA A 264 2.64 6.47 -8.24
CA ALA A 264 1.34 5.85 -7.98
C ALA A 264 0.97 6.04 -6.49
N THR A 265 -0.20 6.62 -6.23
CA THR A 265 -0.61 6.99 -4.86
C THR A 265 -1.98 6.42 -4.57
N LEU A 266 -2.10 5.60 -3.54
CA LEU A 266 -3.37 5.04 -3.09
C LEU A 266 -3.96 5.88 -1.96
N ILE A 267 -5.28 6.08 -2.02
CA ILE A 267 -6.07 6.51 -0.86
C ILE A 267 -6.57 5.25 -0.14
N GLU A 268 -6.20 5.11 1.13
CA GLU A 268 -6.59 3.99 1.98
C GLU A 268 -7.58 4.41 3.07
N ARG A 269 -8.67 3.65 3.19
CA ARG A 269 -9.77 3.86 4.15
C ARG A 269 -10.36 2.53 4.58
N ASP A 270 -9.79 1.91 5.61
CA ASP A 270 -10.18 0.56 6.04
C ASP A 270 -11.36 0.54 6.99
N ASN A 271 -11.43 1.51 7.89
CA ASN A 271 -12.46 1.60 8.90
C ASN A 271 -13.43 2.74 8.60
N GLN A 272 -14.66 2.63 9.11
CA GLN A 272 -15.70 3.66 8.96
C GLN A 272 -15.87 4.13 7.50
N VAL A 273 -15.84 3.18 6.55
CA VAL A 273 -15.81 3.43 5.10
C VAL A 273 -16.91 4.43 4.70
N PRO A 274 -16.54 5.64 4.22
CA PRO A 274 -17.51 6.68 3.90
C PRO A 274 -18.21 6.42 2.57
N ALA A 275 -19.13 7.30 2.18
CA ALA A 275 -19.72 7.23 0.84
C ALA A 275 -18.65 7.38 -0.25
N PHE A 276 -18.82 6.66 -1.37
CA PHE A 276 -17.85 6.66 -2.48
C PHE A 276 -17.46 8.07 -2.97
N SER A 277 -18.40 9.02 -2.96
CA SER A 277 -18.14 10.41 -3.34
C SER A 277 -17.11 11.12 -2.46
N VAL A 278 -17.00 10.73 -1.19
CA VAL A 278 -16.00 11.27 -0.25
C VAL A 278 -14.62 10.71 -0.60
N LEU A 279 -14.52 9.39 -0.77
CA LEU A 279 -13.29 8.71 -1.20
C LEU A 279 -12.79 9.26 -2.54
N HIS A 280 -13.69 9.40 -3.52
CA HIS A 280 -13.35 9.93 -4.83
C HIS A 280 -12.90 11.39 -4.78
N ALA A 281 -13.35 12.19 -3.80
CA ALA A 281 -12.83 13.54 -3.61
C ALA A 281 -11.38 13.54 -3.11
N GLU A 282 -11.02 12.64 -2.17
CA GLU A 282 -9.63 12.45 -1.71
C GLU A 282 -8.73 11.97 -2.87
N VAL A 283 -9.21 11.01 -3.68
CA VAL A 283 -8.50 10.54 -4.89
C VAL A 283 -8.23 11.71 -5.84
N ARG A 284 -9.25 12.53 -6.12
CA ARG A 284 -9.10 13.70 -6.99
C ARG A 284 -8.09 14.71 -6.45
N GLN A 285 -8.08 14.94 -5.14
CA GLN A 285 -7.11 15.82 -4.50
C GLN A 285 -5.67 15.30 -4.69
N ALA A 286 -5.43 14.01 -4.48
CA ALA A 286 -4.12 13.40 -4.74
C ALA A 286 -3.72 13.51 -6.23
N ASP A 287 -4.65 13.26 -7.15
CA ASP A 287 -4.41 13.37 -8.59
C ASP A 287 -4.04 14.80 -9.02
N GLU A 288 -4.69 15.82 -8.44
CA GLU A 288 -4.37 17.23 -8.68
C GLU A 288 -2.93 17.57 -8.21
N LEU A 289 -2.50 17.03 -7.07
CA LEU A 289 -1.13 17.19 -6.56
C LEU A 289 -0.10 16.47 -7.44
N LEU A 290 -0.39 15.24 -7.89
CA LEU A 290 0.46 14.51 -8.84
C LEU A 290 0.64 15.26 -10.16
N GLN A 291 -0.43 15.86 -10.68
CA GLN A 291 -0.36 16.69 -11.90
C GLN A 291 0.43 17.99 -11.70
N CYS A 292 0.39 18.58 -10.51
CA CYS A 292 1.24 19.71 -10.16
C CYS A 292 2.72 19.29 -10.11
N ALA A 293 3.04 18.17 -9.46
CA ALA A 293 4.41 17.65 -9.37
C ALA A 293 5.01 17.32 -10.75
N ARG A 294 4.21 16.82 -11.69
CA ARG A 294 4.62 16.59 -13.10
C ARG A 294 5.12 17.84 -13.82
N ARG A 295 4.66 19.02 -13.40
CA ARG A 295 4.95 20.31 -14.05
C ARG A 295 6.13 21.04 -13.41
N LEU A 296 6.70 20.50 -12.34
CA LEU A 296 7.92 21.05 -11.74
C LEU A 296 9.09 20.79 -12.70
N PRO A 297 9.93 21.81 -12.97
CA PRO A 297 11.02 21.75 -13.95
C PRO A 297 12.15 20.80 -13.56
#